data_AF-A0AAP2WHZ2-F1
#
_entry.id   AF-A0AAP2WHZ2-F1
#
_cell.length_a   1.000
_cell.length_b   1.000
_cell.length_c   1.000
_cell.angle_alpha   90.00
_cell.angle_beta   90.00
_cell.angle_gamma   90.00
#
_symmetry.space_group_name_H-M   'P 1'
#
loop_
_entity.id
_entity.type
_entity.pdbx_description
1 polymer ?
#
loop_
_entity_poly.entity_id
_entity_poly.type
_entity_poly.pdbx_seq_one_letter_code
_entity_poly.pdbx_strand_id
1 'polypeptide(L)'
;MTPSQPIRTALSGHPRFRWFAFIPVIPAVIWILSQSTTPANLAACALLVLLGLAACAWSARAQRGAVQRAVALAEDSTAQTGLLGLDSRAQLDEVLLGAMPIWAKQVESSRQQTEDAIVSLANRFTGISARLQDTVQASQQAAGELDGHAADGALKVLASSDSELSQVIDSLKATQTSRDQTLTQVRSLTAYTGELRTMAADVAAIAAQTNLLALNAAIEAARAGEAGRGFAVVADAVRSLSSKSSETGQQMSAKVDIINNAITQLVQAASSSADQDSHSVAASEQSIQQVLERFQNITGRLTDSADLLKQESYGIRDEMTEVLVNLQFQDRVSQILSHVRDNMHALHEHLLQASQAPEQALAVDARQWLASMEATYATDEQRRTHHGEAAASQNSQDITFF
;
A
#
# COMPACT_ATOMS: atom_id res chain seq x y z
N MET A 1 -49.65 -33.54 -10.37
CA MET A 1 -50.85 -34.27 -10.81
C MET A 1 -50.66 -35.75 -10.52
N THR A 2 -51.07 -36.16 -9.33
CA THR A 2 -51.31 -37.54 -8.91
C THR A 2 -52.26 -37.42 -7.72
N PRO A 3 -53.51 -37.91 -7.79
CA PRO A 3 -54.36 -37.96 -6.62
C PRO A 3 -54.04 -39.25 -5.86
N SER A 4 -53.32 -39.15 -4.74
CA SER A 4 -53.32 -40.21 -3.75
C SER A 4 -54.71 -40.27 -3.09
N GLN A 5 -55.21 -41.48 -3.02
CA GLN A 5 -56.60 -41.86 -2.76
C GLN A 5 -57.15 -41.32 -1.43
N PRO A 6 -58.46 -41.00 -1.34
CA PRO A 6 -59.13 -41.04 -0.05
C PRO A 6 -59.38 -42.50 0.32
N ILE A 7 -58.89 -42.88 1.50
CA ILE A 7 -59.26 -44.10 2.22
C ILE A 7 -60.78 -44.07 2.39
N ARG A 8 -61.48 -44.68 1.44
CA ARG A 8 -62.94 -44.78 1.37
C ARG A 8 -63.36 -46.22 1.61
N THR A 9 -62.84 -46.83 2.67
CA THR A 9 -63.15 -48.23 3.00
C THR A 9 -63.15 -48.44 4.52
N ALA A 10 -64.17 -47.93 5.23
CA ALA A 10 -64.53 -48.46 6.56
C ALA A 10 -65.83 -47.92 7.18
N LEU A 11 -66.63 -47.05 6.53
CA LEU A 11 -67.86 -46.50 7.16
C LEU A 11 -69.10 -46.55 6.25
N SER A 12 -69.29 -47.64 5.51
CA SER A 12 -70.52 -47.91 4.75
C SER A 12 -71.58 -48.70 5.55
N GLY A 13 -71.47 -48.72 6.87
CA GLY A 13 -72.46 -49.30 7.76
C GLY A 13 -73.27 -48.23 8.47
N HIS A 14 -74.22 -47.56 7.79
CA HIS A 14 -75.27 -46.86 8.52
C HIS A 14 -75.91 -47.86 9.50
N PRO A 15 -76.09 -47.52 10.79
CA PRO A 15 -76.82 -48.38 11.70
C PRO A 15 -78.27 -48.40 11.25
N ARG A 16 -78.62 -49.31 10.33
CA ARG A 16 -80.00 -49.57 9.93
C ARG A 16 -80.72 -50.05 11.18
N PHE A 17 -81.51 -49.16 11.76
CA PHE A 17 -82.32 -49.39 12.94
C PHE A 17 -83.18 -50.63 12.67
N ARG A 18 -82.87 -51.76 13.31
CA ARG A 18 -83.52 -53.04 13.09
C ARG A 18 -84.89 -53.06 13.81
N TRP A 19 -85.83 -52.23 13.37
CA TRP A 19 -87.26 -52.32 13.75
C TRP A 19 -87.96 -53.55 13.14
N PHE A 20 -87.26 -54.32 12.30
CA PHE A 20 -87.80 -55.47 11.57
C PHE A 20 -88.37 -56.61 12.44
N ALA A 21 -88.09 -56.66 13.74
CA ALA A 21 -88.64 -57.72 14.61
C ALA A 21 -90.15 -57.58 14.88
N PHE A 22 -90.72 -56.37 14.78
CA PHE A 22 -92.16 -56.14 15.01
C PHE A 22 -93.03 -56.28 13.76
N ILE A 23 -92.45 -56.11 12.57
CA ILE A 23 -93.18 -56.10 11.29
C ILE A 23 -93.93 -57.42 11.02
N PRO A 24 -93.40 -58.63 11.32
CA PRO A 24 -94.15 -59.87 11.14
C PRO A 24 -95.02 -60.26 12.35
N VAL A 25 -94.74 -59.75 13.56
CA VAL A 25 -95.45 -60.13 14.80
C VAL A 25 -96.86 -59.53 14.84
N ILE A 26 -97.02 -58.28 14.41
CA ILE A 26 -98.31 -57.58 14.39
C ILE A 26 -99.33 -58.28 13.47
N PRO A 27 -99.04 -58.57 12.18
CA PRO A 27 -100.00 -59.28 11.32
C PRO A 27 -100.25 -60.72 11.78
N ALA A 28 -99.27 -61.41 12.36
CA ALA A 28 -99.46 -62.77 12.90
C ALA A 28 -100.42 -62.79 14.10
N VAL A 29 -100.30 -61.83 15.02
CA VAL A 29 -101.20 -61.68 16.19
C VAL A 29 -102.63 -61.31 15.74
N ILE A 30 -102.77 -60.41 14.77
CA ILE A 30 -104.07 -60.01 14.20
C ILE A 30 -104.74 -61.21 13.49
N TRP A 31 -103.97 -61.98 12.71
CA TRP A 31 -104.49 -63.16 12.01
C TRP A 31 -104.97 -64.24 12.98
N ILE A 32 -104.20 -64.54 14.03
CA ILE A 32 -104.58 -65.52 15.07
C ILE A 32 -105.86 -65.08 15.82
N LEU A 33 -105.99 -63.79 16.12
CA LEU A 33 -107.18 -63.25 16.79
C LEU A 33 -108.42 -63.22 15.89
N SER A 34 -108.26 -63.16 14.57
CA SER A 34 -109.38 -63.16 13.60
C SER A 34 -110.02 -64.53 13.36
N GLN A 35 -109.31 -65.63 13.65
CA GLN A 35 -109.79 -67.00 13.42
C GLN A 35 -110.63 -67.54 14.60
N SER A 36 -110.20 -67.32 15.86
CA SER A 36 -110.98 -67.66 17.08
C SER A 36 -110.33 -67.15 18.37
N THR A 37 -111.13 -66.70 19.34
CA THR A 37 -110.69 -66.26 20.68
C THR A 37 -110.76 -67.40 21.71
N THR A 38 -109.99 -68.46 21.48
CA THR A 38 -109.78 -69.51 22.49
C THR A 38 -108.63 -69.14 23.44
N PRO A 39 -108.62 -69.67 24.68
CA PRO A 39 -107.53 -69.40 25.64
C PRO A 39 -106.15 -69.84 25.12
N ALA A 40 -106.08 -70.84 24.25
CA ALA A 40 -104.83 -71.28 23.61
C ALA A 40 -104.26 -70.24 22.62
N ASN A 41 -105.13 -69.58 21.85
CA ASN A 41 -104.71 -68.54 20.89
C ASN A 41 -104.23 -67.26 21.61
N LEU A 42 -104.85 -66.90 22.74
CA LEU A 42 -104.38 -65.79 23.58
C LEU A 42 -102.97 -66.07 24.15
N ALA A 43 -102.70 -67.31 24.58
CA ALA A 43 -101.39 -67.72 25.04
C ALA A 43 -100.33 -67.67 23.92
N ALA A 44 -100.68 -68.10 22.71
CA ALA A 44 -99.79 -68.03 21.54
C ALA A 44 -99.46 -66.58 21.14
N CYS A 45 -100.45 -65.68 21.16
CA CYS A 45 -100.23 -64.25 20.92
C CYS A 45 -99.34 -63.61 22.00
N ALA A 46 -99.56 -63.94 23.27
CA ALA A 46 -98.72 -63.44 24.37
C ALA A 46 -97.26 -63.90 24.22
N LEU A 47 -97.04 -65.15 23.79
CA LEU A 47 -95.70 -65.70 23.56
C LEU A 47 -95.00 -65.05 22.36
N LEU A 48 -95.72 -64.77 21.27
CA LEU A 48 -95.18 -64.04 20.12
C LEU A 48 -94.81 -62.60 20.46
N VAL A 49 -95.62 -61.90 21.27
CA VAL A 49 -95.31 -60.55 21.74
C VAL A 49 -94.09 -60.57 22.67
N LEU A 50 -93.98 -61.55 23.56
CA LEU A 50 -92.81 -61.70 24.44
C LEU A 50 -91.53 -62.00 23.65
N LEU A 51 -91.59 -62.86 22.63
CA LEU A 51 -90.46 -63.11 21.73
C LEU A 51 -90.07 -61.87 20.92
N GLY A 52 -91.06 -61.09 20.45
CA GLY A 52 -90.82 -59.82 19.76
C GLY A 52 -90.14 -58.78 20.66
N LEU A 53 -90.61 -58.63 21.90
CA LEU A 53 -90.00 -57.74 22.90
C LEU A 53 -88.60 -58.20 23.29
N ALA A 54 -88.37 -59.51 23.45
CA ALA A 54 -87.04 -60.07 23.73
C ALA A 54 -86.06 -59.84 22.56
N ALA A 55 -86.49 -60.02 21.32
CA ALA A 55 -85.69 -59.75 20.12
C ALA A 55 -85.35 -58.26 19.98
N CYS A 56 -86.30 -57.36 20.29
CA CYS A 56 -86.05 -55.92 20.34
C CYS A 56 -85.09 -55.52 21.46
N ALA A 57 -85.23 -56.12 22.65
CA ALA A 57 -84.32 -55.87 23.76
C ALA A 57 -82.88 -56.37 23.45
N TRP A 58 -82.76 -57.51 22.76
CA TRP A 58 -81.48 -58.05 22.32
C TRP A 58 -80.85 -57.20 21.20
N SER A 59 -81.62 -56.78 20.20
CA SER A 59 -81.12 -55.92 19.11
C SER A 59 -80.73 -54.53 19.63
N ALA A 60 -81.51 -53.95 20.55
CA ALA A 60 -81.18 -52.69 21.20
C ALA A 60 -79.91 -52.80 22.06
N ARG A 61 -79.73 -53.91 22.80
CA ARG A 61 -78.46 -54.16 23.54
C ARG A 61 -77.28 -54.35 22.59
N ALA A 62 -77.44 -55.12 21.52
CA ALA A 62 -76.37 -55.35 20.55
C ALA A 62 -75.96 -54.05 19.82
N GLN A 63 -76.92 -53.19 19.46
CA GLN A 63 -76.64 -51.88 18.88
C GLN A 63 -76.01 -50.92 19.88
N ARG A 64 -76.49 -50.86 21.13
CA ARG A 64 -75.84 -50.07 22.18
C ARG A 64 -74.39 -50.50 22.36
N GLY A 65 -74.11 -51.80 22.39
CA GLY A 65 -72.75 -52.33 22.47
C GLY A 65 -71.90 -52.07 21.22
N ALA A 66 -72.49 -51.92 20.03
CA ALA A 66 -71.78 -51.54 18.81
C ALA A 66 -71.47 -50.04 18.76
N VAL A 67 -72.43 -49.19 19.16
CA VAL A 67 -72.24 -47.73 19.25
C VAL A 67 -71.24 -47.38 20.34
N GLN A 68 -71.31 -48.02 21.51
CA GLN A 68 -70.33 -47.82 22.59
C GLN A 68 -68.92 -48.22 22.15
N ARG A 69 -68.75 -49.30 21.37
CA ARG A 69 -67.45 -49.66 20.80
C ARG A 69 -66.95 -48.65 19.77
N ALA A 70 -67.83 -48.14 18.91
CA ALA A 70 -67.47 -47.12 17.94
C ALA A 70 -67.10 -45.77 18.60
N VAL A 71 -67.82 -45.38 19.65
CA VAL A 71 -67.50 -44.20 20.47
C VAL A 71 -66.19 -44.41 21.22
N ALA A 72 -65.97 -45.55 21.86
CA ALA A 72 -64.71 -45.85 22.53
C ALA A 72 -63.50 -45.86 21.58
N LEU A 73 -63.65 -46.39 20.36
CA LEU A 73 -62.61 -46.33 19.32
C LEU A 73 -62.36 -44.89 18.83
N ALA A 74 -63.41 -44.08 18.71
CA ALA A 74 -63.29 -42.67 18.35
C ALA A 74 -62.62 -41.86 19.47
N GLU A 75 -63.01 -42.06 20.72
CA GLU A 75 -62.41 -41.42 21.89
C GLU A 75 -60.93 -41.82 22.05
N ASP A 76 -60.60 -43.11 21.89
CA ASP A 76 -59.22 -43.60 21.93
C ASP A 76 -58.38 -43.05 20.76
N SER A 77 -58.94 -43.00 19.55
CA SER A 77 -58.26 -42.37 18.41
C SER A 77 -58.02 -40.87 18.64
N THR A 78 -59.01 -40.14 19.17
CA THR A 78 -58.89 -38.70 19.43
C THR A 78 -57.91 -38.41 20.56
N ALA A 79 -57.87 -39.26 21.60
CA ALA A 79 -56.90 -39.17 22.69
C ALA A 79 -55.48 -39.48 22.20
N GLN A 80 -55.30 -40.50 21.36
CA GLN A 80 -54.00 -40.83 20.76
C GLN A 80 -53.52 -39.72 19.81
N THR A 81 -54.38 -39.16 18.96
CA THR A 81 -54.02 -38.02 18.09
C THR A 81 -53.68 -36.77 18.93
N GLY A 82 -54.39 -36.54 20.04
CA GLY A 82 -54.10 -35.44 20.97
C GLY A 82 -52.75 -35.60 21.67
N LEU A 83 -52.41 -36.81 22.12
CA LEU A 83 -51.11 -37.13 22.73
C LEU A 83 -49.95 -36.99 21.73
N LEU A 84 -50.10 -37.53 20.52
CA LEU A 84 -49.11 -37.39 19.44
C LEU A 84 -48.87 -35.92 19.05
N GLY A 85 -49.92 -35.10 19.02
CA GLY A 85 -49.82 -33.66 18.76
C GLY A 85 -49.14 -32.87 19.88
N LEU A 86 -49.26 -33.31 21.13
CA LEU A 86 -48.55 -32.72 22.28
C LEU A 86 -47.07 -33.10 22.27
N ASP A 87 -46.74 -34.36 21.98
CA ASP A 87 -45.36 -34.84 21.87
C ASP A 87 -44.59 -34.17 20.71
N SER A 88 -45.24 -34.02 19.54
CA SER A 88 -44.64 -33.33 18.40
C SER A 88 -44.36 -31.84 18.69
N ARG A 89 -45.25 -31.17 19.43
CA ARG A 89 -45.02 -29.79 19.89
C ARG A 89 -43.89 -29.69 20.91
N ALA A 90 -43.82 -30.61 21.87
CA ALA A 90 -42.75 -30.63 22.85
C ALA A 90 -41.38 -30.87 22.20
N GLN A 91 -41.30 -31.76 21.21
CA GLN A 91 -40.09 -32.01 20.43
C GLN A 91 -39.66 -30.78 19.60
N LEU A 92 -40.61 -30.08 18.99
CA LEU A 92 -40.34 -28.86 18.26
C LEU A 92 -39.81 -27.75 19.18
N ASP A 93 -40.42 -27.59 20.36
CA ASP A 93 -39.95 -26.65 21.37
C ASP A 93 -38.52 -26.99 21.82
N GLU A 94 -38.17 -28.27 21.96
CA GLU A 94 -36.81 -28.71 22.29
C GLU A 94 -35.81 -28.36 21.19
N VAL A 95 -36.17 -28.55 19.92
CA VAL A 95 -35.36 -28.13 18.75
C VAL A 95 -35.15 -26.62 18.74
N LEU A 96 -36.22 -25.84 18.94
CA LEU A 96 -36.16 -24.37 18.93
C LEU A 96 -35.34 -23.83 20.10
N LEU A 97 -35.54 -24.36 21.30
CA LEU A 97 -34.80 -23.99 22.50
C LEU A 97 -33.32 -24.38 22.40
N GLY A 98 -32.99 -25.44 21.67
CA GLY A 98 -31.61 -25.85 21.40
C GLY A 98 -30.93 -25.01 20.30
N ALA A 99 -31.60 -24.84 19.16
CA ALA A 99 -31.00 -24.22 17.97
C ALA A 99 -30.96 -22.68 18.03
N MET A 100 -31.98 -22.03 18.59
CA MET A 100 -32.08 -20.56 18.61
C MET A 100 -30.93 -19.87 19.38
N PRO A 101 -30.50 -20.35 20.56
CA PRO A 101 -29.33 -19.80 21.23
C PRO A 101 -28.03 -19.98 20.43
N ILE A 102 -27.90 -21.09 19.69
CA ILE A 102 -26.72 -21.37 18.87
C ILE A 102 -26.67 -20.42 17.68
N TRP A 103 -27.78 -20.23 16.96
CA TRP A 103 -27.87 -19.25 15.88
C TRP A 103 -27.58 -17.84 16.37
N ALA A 104 -28.16 -17.44 17.52
CA ALA A 104 -27.91 -16.14 18.12
C ALA A 104 -26.42 -15.95 18.45
N LYS A 105 -25.78 -16.94 19.09
CA LYS A 105 -24.35 -16.90 19.38
C LYS A 105 -23.48 -16.88 18.12
N GLN A 106 -23.88 -17.60 17.08
CA GLN A 106 -23.14 -17.67 15.83
C GLN A 106 -23.23 -16.34 15.03
N VAL A 107 -24.40 -15.71 15.02
CA VAL A 107 -24.61 -14.37 14.45
C VAL A 107 -23.84 -13.33 15.25
N GLU A 108 -23.86 -13.42 16.58
CA GLU A 108 -23.12 -12.50 17.45
C GLU A 108 -21.60 -12.66 17.30
N SER A 109 -21.09 -13.90 17.21
CA SER A 109 -19.68 -14.17 16.90
C SER A 109 -19.29 -13.56 15.55
N SER A 110 -20.12 -13.74 14.51
CA SER A 110 -19.90 -13.14 13.19
C SER A 110 -19.89 -11.60 13.24
N ARG A 111 -20.80 -10.99 14.02
CA ARG A 111 -20.85 -9.54 14.24
C ARG A 111 -19.56 -9.06 14.91
N GLN A 112 -19.13 -9.73 15.98
CA GLN A 112 -17.93 -9.37 16.73
C GLN A 112 -16.66 -9.51 15.88
N GLN A 113 -16.52 -10.61 15.14
CA GLN A 113 -15.39 -10.82 14.22
C GLN A 113 -15.30 -9.72 13.16
N THR A 114 -16.47 -9.31 12.62
CA THR A 114 -16.54 -8.22 11.64
C THR A 114 -16.09 -6.91 12.25
N GLU A 115 -16.56 -6.61 13.47
CA GLU A 115 -16.16 -5.40 14.20
C GLU A 115 -14.66 -5.38 14.49
N ASP A 116 -14.10 -6.46 15.04
CA ASP A 116 -12.67 -6.57 15.36
C ASP A 116 -11.80 -6.45 14.10
N ALA A 117 -12.19 -7.12 13.01
CA ALA A 117 -11.48 -7.05 11.73
C ALA A 117 -11.53 -5.64 11.12
N ILE A 118 -12.67 -4.94 11.18
CA ILE A 118 -12.80 -3.58 10.68
C ILE A 118 -11.95 -2.61 11.51
N VAL A 119 -11.96 -2.74 12.84
CA VAL A 119 -11.11 -1.92 13.73
C VAL A 119 -9.63 -2.15 13.43
N SER A 120 -9.21 -3.41 13.28
CA SER A 120 -7.85 -3.77 12.88
C SER A 120 -7.47 -3.17 11.52
N LEU A 121 -8.35 -3.29 10.52
CA LEU A 121 -8.15 -2.71 9.19
C LEU A 121 -8.02 -1.18 9.23
N ALA A 122 -8.85 -0.49 10.01
CA ALA A 122 -8.82 0.96 10.14
C ALA A 122 -7.51 1.46 10.80
N ASN A 123 -7.06 0.78 11.85
CA ASN A 123 -5.79 1.09 12.50
C ASN A 123 -4.61 0.92 11.53
N ARG A 124 -4.62 -0.14 10.73
CA ARG A 124 -3.54 -0.45 9.78
C ARG A 124 -3.54 0.48 8.57
N PHE A 125 -4.71 0.86 8.07
CA PHE A 125 -4.84 1.90 7.04
C PHE A 125 -4.29 3.25 7.53
N THR A 126 -4.54 3.59 8.80
CA THR A 126 -3.99 4.79 9.43
C THR A 126 -2.46 4.71 9.51
N GLY A 127 -1.90 3.55 9.87
CA GLY A 127 -0.46 3.29 9.86
C GLY A 127 0.16 3.44 8.47
N ILE A 128 -0.43 2.83 7.43
CA ILE A 128 0.02 2.97 6.04
C ILE A 128 -0.04 4.43 5.60
N SER A 129 -1.12 5.15 5.91
CA SER A 129 -1.26 6.56 5.54
C SER A 129 -0.19 7.44 6.19
N ALA A 130 0.15 7.20 7.46
CA ALA A 130 1.22 7.90 8.15
C ALA A 130 2.58 7.64 7.48
N ARG A 131 2.91 6.36 7.22
CA ARG A 131 4.16 5.97 6.53
C ARG A 131 4.28 6.56 5.13
N LEU A 132 3.19 6.57 4.35
CA LEU A 132 3.14 7.20 3.03
C LEU A 132 3.38 8.70 3.13
N GLN A 133 2.84 9.37 4.14
CA GLN A 133 3.03 10.79 4.34
C GLN A 133 4.49 11.11 4.72
N ASP A 134 5.11 10.32 5.60
CA ASP A 134 6.53 10.41 5.94
C ASP A 134 7.42 10.18 4.70
N THR A 135 7.07 9.18 3.88
CA THR A 135 7.74 8.86 2.60
C THR A 135 7.66 10.04 1.62
N VAL A 136 6.47 10.63 1.44
CA VAL A 136 6.27 11.79 0.55
C VAL A 136 7.04 13.01 1.06
N GLN A 137 7.03 13.26 2.37
CA GLN A 137 7.76 14.38 2.97
C GLN A 137 9.28 14.21 2.82
N ALA A 138 9.82 13.02 3.06
CA ALA A 138 11.24 12.72 2.86
C ALA A 138 11.64 12.90 1.38
N SER A 139 10.82 12.39 0.47
CA SER A 139 11.01 12.55 -0.98
C SER A 139 10.96 14.02 -1.42
N GLN A 140 10.04 14.82 -0.90
CA GLN A 140 9.94 16.25 -1.21
C GLN A 140 11.11 17.06 -0.64
N GLN A 141 11.61 16.72 0.56
CA GLN A 141 12.81 17.36 1.11
C GLN A 141 14.06 17.03 0.29
N ALA A 142 14.18 15.78 -0.19
CA ALA A 142 15.24 15.36 -1.09
C ALA A 142 15.13 16.02 -2.49
N ALA A 143 13.93 16.09 -3.06
CA ALA A 143 13.67 16.63 -4.40
C ALA A 143 13.63 18.17 -4.43
N GLY A 144 13.25 18.84 -3.35
CA GLY A 144 13.28 20.30 -3.25
C GLY A 144 14.69 20.89 -3.27
N GLU A 145 15.70 20.06 -3.01
CA GLU A 145 17.11 20.46 -2.99
C GLU A 145 17.87 20.05 -4.27
N LEU A 146 17.28 19.21 -5.13
CA LEU A 146 17.88 18.76 -6.37
C LEU A 146 16.86 18.60 -7.49
N ASP A 147 17.19 19.17 -8.63
CA ASP A 147 16.49 19.01 -9.90
C ASP A 147 16.60 17.53 -10.38
N GLY A 148 15.76 16.66 -9.82
CA GLY A 148 15.21 15.44 -10.42
C GLY A 148 16.10 14.24 -10.78
N HIS A 149 17.43 14.25 -10.67
CA HIS A 149 18.26 13.14 -11.20
C HIS A 149 19.14 12.42 -10.15
N ALA A 150 18.71 11.18 -9.86
CA ALA A 150 19.42 10.02 -9.29
C ALA A 150 20.71 10.26 -8.48
N ALA A 151 20.61 10.00 -7.16
CA ALA A 151 21.68 10.13 -6.17
C ALA A 151 23.01 9.43 -6.52
N ASP A 152 22.96 8.28 -7.21
CA ASP A 152 24.16 7.53 -7.62
C ASP A 152 24.91 8.22 -8.78
N GLY A 153 24.17 8.85 -9.69
CA GLY A 153 24.73 9.70 -10.73
C GLY A 153 25.34 10.98 -10.16
N ALA A 154 24.68 11.58 -9.17
CA ALA A 154 25.16 12.79 -8.49
C ALA A 154 26.52 12.58 -7.81
N LEU A 155 26.71 11.44 -7.14
CA LEU A 155 27.98 11.09 -6.47
C LEU A 155 29.14 10.95 -7.45
N LYS A 156 28.88 10.32 -8.61
CA LYS A 156 29.88 10.15 -9.66
C LYS A 156 30.21 11.45 -10.38
N VAL A 157 29.19 12.26 -10.67
CA VAL A 157 29.36 13.61 -11.23
C VAL A 157 30.16 14.47 -10.27
N LEU A 158 29.93 14.35 -8.96
CA LEU A 158 30.67 15.10 -7.95
C LEU A 158 32.15 14.74 -7.94
N ALA A 159 32.48 13.45 -7.94
CA ALA A 159 33.87 13.00 -7.98
C ALA A 159 34.60 13.48 -9.25
N SER A 160 33.92 13.48 -10.40
CA SER A 160 34.49 14.07 -11.62
C SER A 160 34.64 15.58 -11.52
N SER A 161 33.65 16.29 -10.98
CA SER A 161 33.71 17.75 -10.82
C SER A 161 34.80 18.18 -9.84
N ASP A 162 35.02 17.43 -8.76
CA ASP A 162 36.11 17.67 -7.80
C ASP A 162 37.49 17.56 -8.49
N SER A 163 37.67 16.50 -9.30
CA SER A 163 38.90 16.32 -10.09
C SER A 163 39.09 17.43 -11.13
N GLU A 164 38.03 17.81 -11.86
CA GLU A 164 38.09 18.88 -12.87
C GLU A 164 38.41 20.24 -12.23
N LEU A 165 37.78 20.56 -11.10
CA LEU A 165 38.00 21.81 -10.36
C LEU A 165 39.42 21.86 -9.78
N SER A 166 39.92 20.75 -9.24
CA SER A 166 41.32 20.64 -8.78
C SER A 166 42.30 20.90 -9.93
N GLN A 167 42.01 20.37 -11.12
CA GLN A 167 42.85 20.59 -12.30
C GLN A 167 42.84 22.06 -12.77
N VAL A 168 41.71 22.76 -12.61
CA VAL A 168 41.63 24.22 -12.87
C VAL A 168 42.51 25.00 -11.89
N ILE A 169 42.49 24.67 -10.60
CA ILE A 169 43.36 25.29 -9.58
C ILE A 169 44.84 25.07 -9.91
N ASP A 170 45.23 23.85 -10.29
CA ASP A 170 46.61 23.55 -10.65
C ASP A 170 47.06 24.33 -11.90
N SER A 171 46.18 24.46 -12.89
CA SER A 171 46.43 25.28 -14.09
C SER A 171 46.62 26.76 -13.76
N LEU A 172 45.82 27.30 -12.83
CA LEU A 172 45.98 28.67 -12.34
C LEU A 172 47.31 28.87 -11.62
N LYS A 173 47.72 27.94 -10.74
CA LYS A 173 49.03 27.97 -10.06
C LYS A 173 50.21 27.88 -11.04
N ALA A 174 50.09 27.04 -12.06
CA ALA A 174 51.10 26.93 -13.11
C ALA A 174 51.22 28.25 -13.90
N THR A 175 50.09 28.91 -14.19
CA THR A 175 50.06 30.22 -14.85
C THR A 175 50.73 31.29 -13.99
N GLN A 176 50.46 31.32 -12.68
CA GLN A 176 51.10 32.24 -11.74
C GLN A 176 52.63 32.03 -11.70
N THR A 177 53.09 30.78 -11.68
CA THR A 177 54.52 30.43 -11.70
C THR A 177 55.20 30.87 -13.00
N SER A 178 54.58 30.62 -14.16
CA SER A 178 55.09 31.05 -15.47
C SER A 178 55.22 32.58 -15.57
N ARG A 179 54.25 33.30 -15.00
CA ARG A 179 54.28 34.75 -14.92
C ARG A 179 55.42 35.26 -14.04
N ASP A 180 55.67 34.66 -12.87
CA ASP A 180 56.78 35.04 -11.98
C ASP A 180 58.16 34.82 -12.65
N GLN A 181 58.30 33.74 -13.42
CA GLN A 181 59.48 33.53 -14.27
C GLN A 181 59.64 34.62 -15.31
N THR A 182 58.55 34.98 -16.01
CA THR A 182 58.54 36.08 -16.99
C THR A 182 58.95 37.40 -16.34
N LEU A 183 58.43 37.72 -15.15
CA LEU A 183 58.80 38.91 -14.37
C LEU A 183 60.28 38.94 -14.00
N THR A 184 60.85 37.78 -13.64
CA THR A 184 62.27 37.64 -13.34
C THR A 184 63.12 37.95 -14.59
N GLN A 185 62.67 37.49 -15.75
CA GLN A 185 63.34 37.74 -17.03
C GLN A 185 63.19 39.19 -17.51
N VAL A 186 62.06 39.84 -17.21
CA VAL A 186 61.91 41.29 -17.44
C VAL A 186 62.82 42.09 -16.52
N ARG A 187 63.01 41.67 -15.26
CA ARG A 187 63.95 42.33 -14.34
C ARG A 187 65.39 42.27 -14.84
N SER A 188 65.82 41.16 -15.47
CA SER A 188 67.18 41.08 -16.02
C SER A 188 67.43 42.03 -17.21
N LEU A 189 66.39 42.41 -17.98
CA LEU A 189 66.49 43.46 -18.99
C LEU A 189 66.89 44.83 -18.41
N THR A 190 66.60 45.08 -17.13
CA THR A 190 67.04 46.31 -16.45
C THR A 190 68.56 46.37 -16.35
N ALA A 191 69.24 45.24 -16.15
CA ALA A 191 70.70 45.17 -16.15
C ALA A 191 71.28 45.47 -17.54
N TYR A 192 70.75 44.81 -18.58
CA TYR A 192 71.18 45.04 -19.97
C TYR A 192 70.96 46.49 -20.43
N THR A 193 69.85 47.12 -20.05
CA THR A 193 69.63 48.54 -20.36
C THR A 193 70.60 49.46 -19.61
N GLY A 194 70.99 49.11 -18.39
CA GLY A 194 72.06 49.81 -17.67
C GLY A 194 73.42 49.74 -18.36
N GLU A 195 73.78 48.57 -18.89
CA GLU A 195 75.00 48.39 -19.68
C GLU A 195 74.95 49.20 -20.98
N LEU A 196 73.83 49.17 -21.71
CA LEU A 196 73.63 49.93 -22.95
C LEU A 196 73.75 51.45 -22.74
N ARG A 197 73.23 51.97 -21.62
CA ARG A 197 73.38 53.38 -21.25
C ARG A 197 74.84 53.76 -21.04
N THR A 198 75.62 52.87 -20.42
CA THR A 198 77.06 53.08 -20.20
C THR A 198 77.80 53.08 -21.53
N MET A 199 77.54 52.11 -22.40
CA MET A 199 78.12 52.06 -23.74
C MET A 199 77.78 53.31 -24.57
N ALA A 200 76.53 53.79 -24.51
CA ALA A 200 76.11 55.01 -25.21
C ALA A 200 76.83 56.26 -24.69
N ALA A 201 77.03 56.36 -23.37
CA ALA A 201 77.81 57.42 -22.75
C ALA A 201 79.30 57.37 -23.16
N ASP A 202 79.89 56.18 -23.22
CA ASP A 202 81.28 55.99 -23.66
C ASP A 202 81.47 56.40 -25.12
N VAL A 203 80.54 56.03 -26.01
CA VAL A 203 80.55 56.46 -27.42
C VAL A 203 80.49 57.99 -27.53
N ALA A 204 79.61 58.64 -26.75
CA ALA A 204 79.50 60.10 -26.73
C ALA A 204 80.78 60.75 -26.20
N ALA A 205 81.41 60.19 -25.17
CA ALA A 205 82.67 60.68 -24.61
C ALA A 205 83.85 60.55 -25.60
N ILE A 206 84.00 59.38 -26.24
CA ILE A 206 85.02 59.15 -27.27
C ILE A 206 84.82 60.10 -28.45
N ALA A 207 83.57 60.28 -28.89
CA ALA A 207 83.23 61.20 -29.96
C ALA A 207 83.58 62.66 -29.59
N ALA A 208 83.30 63.11 -28.37
CA ALA A 208 83.69 64.44 -27.88
C ALA A 208 85.21 64.62 -27.85
N GLN A 209 85.95 63.60 -27.39
CA GLN A 209 87.41 63.62 -27.36
C GLN A 209 88.02 63.65 -28.77
N THR A 210 87.46 62.86 -29.69
CA THR A 210 87.88 62.82 -31.11
C THR A 210 87.58 64.15 -31.80
N ASN A 211 86.46 64.78 -31.47
CA ASN A 211 86.11 66.12 -31.96
C ASN A 211 87.13 67.19 -31.50
N LEU A 212 87.60 67.12 -30.24
CA LEU A 212 88.66 67.99 -29.73
C LEU A 212 90.02 67.74 -30.41
N LEU A 213 90.37 66.47 -30.64
CA LEU A 213 91.58 66.11 -31.38
C LEU A 213 91.53 66.63 -32.83
N ALA A 214 90.39 66.47 -33.50
CA ALA A 214 90.17 66.95 -34.86
C ALA A 214 90.22 68.49 -34.93
N LEU A 215 89.70 69.19 -33.91
CA LEU A 215 89.82 70.64 -33.80
C LEU A 215 91.28 71.08 -33.68
N ASN A 216 92.06 70.43 -32.82
CA ASN A 216 93.50 70.72 -32.67
C ASN A 216 94.27 70.44 -33.98
N ALA A 217 93.92 69.36 -34.68
CA ALA A 217 94.51 69.04 -35.98
C ALA A 217 94.15 70.06 -37.06
N ALA A 218 92.90 70.56 -37.08
CA ALA A 218 92.47 71.61 -38.00
C ALA A 218 93.22 72.94 -37.74
N ILE A 219 93.44 73.29 -36.47
CA ILE A 219 94.23 74.47 -36.07
C ILE A 219 95.67 74.33 -36.56
N GLU A 220 96.32 73.19 -36.35
CA GLU A 220 97.72 72.99 -36.75
C GLU A 220 97.86 72.91 -38.29
N ALA A 221 96.88 72.32 -38.98
CA ALA A 221 96.81 72.30 -40.44
C ALA A 221 96.67 73.72 -41.03
N ALA A 222 95.87 74.59 -40.39
CA ALA A 222 95.78 76.01 -40.76
C ALA A 222 97.10 76.74 -40.51
N ARG A 223 97.81 76.39 -39.44
CA ARG A 223 99.12 76.97 -39.08
C ARG A 223 100.24 76.61 -40.05
N ALA A 224 100.18 75.43 -40.65
CA ALA A 224 101.13 74.96 -41.68
C ALA A 224 100.91 75.59 -43.08
N GLY A 225 99.85 76.39 -43.28
CA GLY A 225 99.57 77.09 -44.53
C GLY A 225 99.30 76.14 -45.71
N GLU A 226 99.90 76.41 -46.88
CA GLU A 226 99.72 75.61 -48.10
C GLU A 226 100.11 74.13 -47.94
N ALA A 227 101.12 73.83 -47.12
CA ALA A 227 101.55 72.45 -46.85
C ALA A 227 100.52 71.64 -46.03
N GLY A 228 99.61 72.32 -45.31
CA GLY A 228 98.61 71.71 -44.43
C GLY A 228 97.23 71.48 -45.07
N ARG A 229 96.99 71.92 -46.31
CA ARG A 229 95.65 71.88 -46.95
C ARG A 229 95.01 70.50 -46.98
N GLY A 230 95.78 69.44 -47.27
CA GLY A 230 95.28 68.07 -47.26
C GLY A 230 94.87 67.58 -45.87
N PHE A 231 95.64 67.95 -44.85
CA PHE A 231 95.34 67.63 -43.44
C PHE A 231 94.11 68.38 -42.92
N ALA A 232 93.89 69.63 -43.37
CA ALA A 232 92.70 70.40 -43.00
C ALA A 232 91.40 69.71 -43.45
N VAL A 233 91.35 69.19 -44.68
CA VAL A 233 90.17 68.47 -45.20
C VAL A 233 89.90 67.20 -44.38
N VAL A 234 90.94 66.45 -44.02
CA VAL A 234 90.81 65.26 -43.17
C VAL A 234 90.33 65.63 -41.77
N ALA A 235 90.89 66.69 -41.17
CA ALA A 235 90.50 67.14 -39.84
C ALA A 235 89.03 67.57 -39.79
N ASP A 236 88.53 68.29 -40.79
CA ASP A 236 87.11 68.67 -40.88
C ASP A 236 86.19 67.45 -41.07
N ALA A 237 86.61 66.47 -41.87
CA ALA A 237 85.87 65.21 -42.03
C ALA A 237 85.79 64.42 -40.71
N VAL A 238 86.90 64.29 -39.98
CA VAL A 238 86.95 63.63 -38.66
C VAL A 238 86.09 64.39 -37.65
N ARG A 239 86.14 65.72 -37.65
CA ARG A 239 85.32 66.58 -36.79
C ARG A 239 83.83 66.37 -37.03
N SER A 240 83.40 66.38 -38.30
CA SER A 240 82.02 66.11 -38.69
C SER A 240 81.55 64.71 -38.26
N LEU A 241 82.37 63.68 -38.50
CA LEU A 241 82.08 62.31 -38.09
C LEU A 241 81.98 62.16 -36.57
N SER A 242 82.85 62.84 -35.83
CA SER A 242 82.85 62.86 -34.37
C SER A 242 81.61 63.56 -33.82
N SER A 243 81.21 64.70 -34.39
CA SER A 243 79.97 65.39 -34.01
C SER A 243 78.75 64.50 -34.22
N LYS A 244 78.66 63.82 -35.38
CA LYS A 244 77.57 62.91 -35.70
C LYS A 244 77.55 61.67 -34.79
N SER A 245 78.72 61.17 -34.39
CA SER A 245 78.85 60.07 -33.44
C SER A 245 78.40 60.49 -32.03
N SER A 246 78.73 61.71 -31.61
CA SER A 246 78.28 62.27 -30.32
C SER A 246 76.76 62.44 -30.30
N GLU A 247 76.16 62.96 -31.36
CA GLU A 247 74.70 63.08 -31.50
C GLU A 247 74.04 61.70 -31.46
N THR A 248 74.60 60.72 -32.17
CA THR A 248 74.11 59.33 -32.17
C THR A 248 74.17 58.73 -30.77
N GLY A 249 75.27 58.91 -30.03
CA GLY A 249 75.40 58.45 -28.65
C GLY A 249 74.35 59.06 -27.71
N GLN A 250 74.07 60.36 -27.85
CA GLN A 250 73.00 61.03 -27.08
C GLN A 250 71.62 60.47 -27.42
N GLN A 251 71.32 60.24 -28.71
CA GLN A 251 70.07 59.62 -29.13
C GLN A 251 69.93 58.19 -28.60
N MET A 252 71.01 57.41 -28.57
CA MET A 252 71.02 56.07 -27.98
C MET A 252 70.70 56.13 -26.48
N SER A 253 71.33 57.02 -25.71
CA SER A 253 71.02 57.21 -24.28
C SER A 253 69.54 57.56 -24.06
N ALA A 254 69.00 58.51 -24.84
CA ALA A 254 67.58 58.88 -24.74
C ALA A 254 66.63 57.70 -25.04
N LYS A 255 66.97 56.84 -26.01
CA LYS A 255 66.18 55.63 -26.30
C LYS A 255 66.29 54.59 -25.19
N VAL A 256 67.46 54.43 -24.58
CA VAL A 256 67.65 53.52 -23.44
C VAL A 256 66.81 53.98 -22.24
N ASP A 257 66.73 55.29 -21.97
CA ASP A 257 65.90 55.82 -20.89
C ASP A 257 64.40 55.54 -21.12
N ILE A 258 63.92 55.67 -22.37
CA ILE A 258 62.55 55.30 -22.74
C ILE A 258 62.29 53.81 -22.48
N ILE A 259 63.22 52.93 -22.87
CA ILE A 259 63.10 51.49 -22.64
C ILE A 259 63.09 51.18 -21.14
N ASN A 260 63.95 51.83 -20.35
CA ASN A 260 64.02 51.60 -18.90
C ASN A 260 62.72 52.03 -18.19
N ASN A 261 62.15 53.17 -18.60
CA ASN A 261 60.83 53.61 -18.12
C ASN A 261 59.72 52.61 -18.49
N ALA A 262 59.72 52.10 -19.72
CA ALA A 262 58.75 51.10 -20.17
C ALA A 262 58.86 49.78 -19.38
N ILE A 263 60.09 49.32 -19.09
CA ILE A 263 60.34 48.15 -18.24
C ILE A 263 59.80 48.40 -16.82
N THR A 264 60.05 49.57 -16.24
CA THR A 264 59.57 49.92 -14.90
C THR A 264 58.05 49.91 -14.82
N GLN A 265 57.38 50.51 -15.82
CA GLN A 265 55.92 50.49 -15.91
C GLN A 265 55.37 49.07 -16.08
N LEU A 266 56.02 48.23 -16.90
CA LEU A 266 55.64 46.84 -17.09
C LEU A 266 55.76 46.04 -15.79
N VAL A 267 56.85 46.19 -15.04
CA VAL A 267 57.04 45.52 -13.73
C VAL A 267 55.99 45.97 -12.72
N GLN A 268 55.66 47.26 -12.67
CA GLN A 268 54.64 47.79 -11.77
C GLN A 268 53.26 47.21 -12.09
N ALA A 269 52.85 47.23 -13.37
CA ALA A 269 51.57 46.67 -13.82
C ALA A 269 51.51 45.16 -13.57
N ALA A 270 52.60 44.44 -13.84
CA ALA A 270 52.69 43.02 -13.60
C ALA A 270 52.71 42.67 -12.10
N SER A 271 53.24 43.51 -11.21
CA SER A 271 53.12 43.29 -9.76
C SER A 271 51.67 43.45 -9.30
N SER A 272 51.00 44.53 -9.70
CA SER A 272 49.61 44.79 -9.30
C SER A 272 48.65 43.69 -9.78
N SER A 273 48.83 43.21 -11.01
CA SER A 273 48.00 42.11 -11.49
C SER A 273 48.38 40.76 -10.85
N ALA A 274 49.59 40.59 -10.30
CA ALA A 274 49.95 39.37 -9.57
C ALA A 274 49.21 39.29 -8.23
N ASP A 275 49.08 40.42 -7.52
CA ASP A 275 48.30 40.51 -6.29
C ASP A 275 46.81 40.22 -6.56
N GLN A 276 46.26 40.80 -7.63
CA GLN A 276 44.87 40.57 -8.05
C GLN A 276 44.61 39.11 -8.41
N ASP A 277 45.51 38.47 -9.16
CA ASP A 277 45.38 37.07 -9.57
C ASP A 277 45.46 36.15 -8.34
N SER A 278 46.41 36.41 -7.43
CA SER A 278 46.55 35.66 -6.17
C SER A 278 45.27 35.69 -5.34
N HIS A 279 44.65 36.87 -5.18
CA HIS A 279 43.36 37.01 -4.51
C HIS A 279 42.24 36.27 -5.23
N SER A 280 42.23 36.30 -6.56
CA SER A 280 41.20 35.63 -7.38
C SER A 280 41.31 34.12 -7.32
N VAL A 281 42.54 33.57 -7.30
CA VAL A 281 42.80 32.15 -7.11
C VAL A 281 42.34 31.70 -5.72
N ALA A 282 42.74 32.42 -4.66
CA ALA A 282 42.33 32.09 -3.30
C ALA A 282 40.80 32.14 -3.10
N ALA A 283 40.13 33.14 -3.68
CA ALA A 283 38.67 33.24 -3.67
C ALA A 283 38.01 32.08 -4.43
N SER A 284 38.60 31.66 -5.56
CA SER A 284 38.12 30.53 -6.35
C SER A 284 38.29 29.21 -5.59
N GLU A 285 39.45 28.98 -4.95
CA GLU A 285 39.68 27.81 -4.10
C GLU A 285 38.63 27.73 -2.98
N GLN A 286 38.38 28.84 -2.29
CA GLN A 286 37.37 28.88 -1.23
C GLN A 286 35.96 28.60 -1.77
N SER A 287 35.58 29.20 -2.90
CA SER A 287 34.26 28.99 -3.51
C SER A 287 34.07 27.54 -3.95
N ILE A 288 35.11 26.93 -4.53
CA ILE A 288 35.11 25.52 -4.94
C ILE A 288 34.91 24.62 -3.72
N GLN A 289 35.67 24.87 -2.64
CA GLN A 289 35.55 24.10 -1.40
C GLN A 289 34.13 24.18 -0.83
N GLN A 290 33.52 25.36 -0.82
CA GLN A 290 32.14 25.55 -0.34
C GLN A 290 31.10 24.83 -1.21
N VAL A 291 31.29 24.84 -2.54
CA VAL A 291 30.40 24.13 -3.46
C VAL A 291 30.50 22.62 -3.23
N LEU A 292 31.72 22.09 -3.12
CA LEU A 292 31.95 20.66 -2.85
C LEU A 292 31.35 20.22 -1.52
N GLU A 293 31.53 21.00 -0.45
CA GLU A 293 30.94 20.70 0.86
C GLU A 293 29.41 20.70 0.81
N ARG A 294 28.79 21.69 0.16
CA ARG A 294 27.32 21.74 -0.02
C ARG A 294 26.82 20.53 -0.80
N PHE A 295 27.50 20.16 -1.87
CA PHE A 295 27.13 19.00 -2.64
C PHE A 295 27.28 17.70 -1.85
N GLN A 296 28.38 17.50 -1.11
CA GLN A 296 28.56 16.33 -0.25
C GLN A 296 27.43 16.22 0.77
N ASN A 297 27.01 17.34 1.36
CA ASN A 297 25.87 17.38 2.28
C ASN A 297 24.56 16.95 1.60
N ILE A 298 24.26 17.52 0.42
CA ILE A 298 23.07 17.18 -0.36
C ILE A 298 23.08 15.69 -0.74
N THR A 299 24.21 15.17 -1.21
CA THR A 299 24.33 13.77 -1.61
C THR A 299 24.19 12.82 -0.41
N GLY A 300 24.75 13.16 0.76
CA GLY A 300 24.54 12.38 1.98
C GLY A 300 23.06 12.32 2.36
N ARG A 301 22.36 13.46 2.34
CA ARG A 301 20.92 13.52 2.64
C ARG A 301 20.07 12.74 1.62
N LEU A 302 20.48 12.70 0.36
CA LEU A 302 19.81 11.86 -0.64
C LEU A 302 19.95 10.37 -0.34
N THR A 303 21.14 9.92 0.06
CA THR A 303 21.36 8.52 0.43
C THR A 303 20.50 8.16 1.64
N ASP A 304 20.50 8.99 2.68
CA ASP A 304 19.65 8.80 3.86
C ASP A 304 18.15 8.74 3.49
N SER A 305 17.71 9.64 2.60
CA SER A 305 16.33 9.66 2.11
C SER A 305 16.01 8.41 1.29
N ALA A 306 16.92 7.93 0.44
CA ALA A 306 16.70 6.72 -0.36
C ALA A 306 16.58 5.48 0.52
N ASP A 307 17.39 5.38 1.58
CA ASP A 307 17.32 4.29 2.56
C ASP A 307 16.01 4.34 3.36
N LEU A 308 15.59 5.54 3.81
CA LEU A 308 14.30 5.73 4.47
C LEU A 308 13.13 5.32 3.58
N LEU A 309 13.11 5.78 2.32
CA LEU A 309 12.08 5.40 1.34
C LEU A 309 12.03 3.89 1.13
N LYS A 310 13.19 3.23 1.08
CA LYS A 310 13.28 1.77 0.94
C LYS A 310 12.72 1.05 2.17
N GLN A 311 13.06 1.51 3.37
CA GLN A 311 12.58 0.95 4.62
C GLN A 311 11.06 1.10 4.77
N GLU A 312 10.52 2.29 4.49
CA GLU A 312 9.07 2.53 4.53
C GLU A 312 8.33 1.74 3.46
N SER A 313 8.91 1.56 2.27
CA SER A 313 8.35 0.69 1.22
C SER A 313 8.21 -0.77 1.68
N TYR A 314 9.21 -1.31 2.40
CA TYR A 314 9.08 -2.64 3.01
C TYR A 314 8.02 -2.67 4.12
N GLY A 315 7.98 -1.65 4.99
CA GLY A 315 6.97 -1.55 6.05
C GLY A 315 5.54 -1.51 5.50
N ILE A 316 5.31 -0.74 4.44
CA ILE A 316 4.02 -0.68 3.73
C ILE A 316 3.70 -2.03 3.09
N ARG A 317 4.67 -2.73 2.51
CA ARG A 317 4.46 -4.06 1.90
C ARG A 317 4.03 -5.11 2.92
N ASP A 318 4.64 -5.12 4.10
CA ASP A 318 4.29 -6.04 5.18
C ASP A 318 2.88 -5.75 5.69
N GLU A 319 2.55 -4.47 5.92
CA GLU A 319 1.18 -4.06 6.24
C GLU A 319 0.20 -4.43 5.11
N MET A 320 0.54 -4.28 3.84
CA MET A 320 -0.37 -4.72 2.77
C MET A 320 -0.63 -6.22 2.80
N THR A 321 0.37 -7.03 3.14
CA THR A 321 0.26 -8.48 3.22
C THR A 321 -0.67 -8.89 4.37
N GLU A 322 -0.53 -8.28 5.54
CA GLU A 322 -1.41 -8.56 6.67
C GLU A 322 -2.83 -7.98 6.44
N VAL A 323 -3.03 -6.95 5.59
CA VAL A 323 -4.38 -6.50 5.16
C VAL A 323 -5.06 -7.60 4.37
N LEU A 324 -4.33 -8.24 3.44
CA LEU A 324 -4.86 -9.35 2.66
C LEU A 324 -5.25 -10.54 3.55
N VAL A 325 -4.46 -10.84 4.59
CA VAL A 325 -4.80 -11.88 5.57
C VAL A 325 -6.07 -11.49 6.33
N ASN A 326 -6.14 -10.28 6.87
CA ASN A 326 -7.28 -9.86 7.66
C ASN A 326 -8.57 -9.87 6.84
N LEU A 327 -8.54 -9.49 5.56
CA LEU A 327 -9.70 -9.52 4.66
C LEU A 327 -10.35 -10.91 4.49
N GLN A 328 -9.65 -12.00 4.81
CA GLN A 328 -10.22 -13.36 4.80
C GLN A 328 -11.36 -13.55 5.82
N PHE A 329 -11.48 -12.66 6.83
CA PHE A 329 -12.63 -12.66 7.74
C PHE A 329 -13.97 -12.60 7.02
N GLN A 330 -14.03 -11.94 5.85
CA GLN A 330 -15.25 -11.80 5.06
C GLN A 330 -15.74 -13.15 4.52
N ASP A 331 -14.82 -14.03 4.10
CA ASP A 331 -15.17 -15.39 3.69
C ASP A 331 -15.67 -16.21 4.88
N ARG A 332 -14.96 -16.13 6.01
CA ARG A 332 -15.35 -16.82 7.26
C ARG A 332 -16.74 -16.40 7.75
N VAL A 333 -17.01 -15.09 7.81
CA VAL A 333 -18.32 -14.53 8.17
C VAL A 333 -19.40 -14.98 7.20
N SER A 334 -19.12 -14.98 5.90
CA SER A 334 -20.07 -15.45 4.88
C SER A 334 -20.43 -16.93 5.07
N GLN A 335 -19.44 -17.80 5.30
CA GLN A 335 -19.66 -19.23 5.58
C GLN A 335 -20.51 -19.43 6.83
N ILE A 336 -20.17 -18.70 7.90
CA ILE A 336 -20.90 -18.71 9.16
C ILE A 336 -22.37 -18.38 8.96
N LEU A 337 -22.66 -17.24 8.31
CA LEU A 337 -24.03 -16.78 8.10
C LEU A 337 -24.77 -17.65 7.09
N SER A 338 -24.09 -18.23 6.10
CA SER A 338 -24.68 -19.22 5.19
C SER A 338 -25.15 -20.44 5.97
N HIS A 339 -24.32 -21.01 6.84
CA HIS A 339 -24.73 -22.17 7.64
C HIS A 339 -25.92 -21.83 8.56
N VAL A 340 -25.92 -20.67 9.22
CA VAL A 340 -27.09 -20.26 10.04
C VAL A 340 -28.35 -20.16 9.17
N ARG A 341 -28.27 -19.49 8.02
CA ARG A 341 -29.38 -19.38 7.07
C ARG A 341 -29.88 -20.74 6.61
N ASP A 342 -28.98 -21.63 6.20
CA ASP A 342 -29.32 -22.94 5.64
C ASP A 342 -29.97 -23.83 6.70
N ASN A 343 -29.49 -23.77 7.95
CA ASN A 343 -30.11 -24.45 9.08
C ASN A 343 -31.51 -23.90 9.43
N MET A 344 -31.68 -22.57 9.40
CA MET A 344 -33.01 -21.95 9.58
C MET A 344 -33.96 -22.32 8.45
N HIS A 345 -33.48 -22.38 7.20
CA HIS A 345 -34.27 -22.77 6.05
C HIS A 345 -34.68 -24.25 6.13
N ALA A 346 -33.78 -25.14 6.55
CA ALA A 346 -34.12 -26.54 6.78
C ALA A 346 -35.21 -26.69 7.85
N LEU A 347 -35.14 -25.92 8.95
CA LEU A 347 -36.20 -25.96 9.98
C LEU A 347 -37.52 -25.43 9.42
N HIS A 348 -37.49 -24.36 8.62
CA HIS A 348 -38.67 -23.79 7.98
C HIS A 348 -39.35 -24.78 7.03
N GLU A 349 -38.59 -25.45 6.17
CA GLU A 349 -39.11 -26.49 5.28
C GLU A 349 -39.73 -27.65 6.07
N HIS A 350 -39.08 -28.06 7.18
CA HIS A 350 -39.61 -29.10 8.05
C HIS A 350 -40.95 -28.68 8.69
N LEU A 351 -41.04 -27.44 9.19
CA LEU A 351 -42.26 -26.86 9.73
C LEU A 351 -43.39 -26.77 8.69
N LEU A 352 -43.06 -26.36 7.47
CA LEU A 352 -44.01 -26.31 6.35
C LEU A 352 -44.55 -27.71 6.02
N GLN A 353 -43.69 -28.71 5.91
CA GLN A 353 -44.09 -30.10 5.65
C GLN A 353 -44.99 -30.64 6.76
N ALA A 354 -44.63 -30.42 8.03
CA ALA A 354 -45.44 -30.80 9.19
C ALA A 354 -46.81 -30.11 9.19
N SER A 355 -46.90 -28.86 8.73
CA SER A 355 -48.17 -28.13 8.63
C SER A 355 -49.08 -28.64 7.51
N GLN A 356 -48.51 -29.11 6.39
CA GLN A 356 -49.25 -29.58 5.22
C GLN A 356 -49.71 -31.03 5.34
N ALA A 357 -48.98 -31.87 6.08
CA ALA A 357 -49.29 -33.28 6.30
C ALA A 357 -49.22 -33.65 7.79
N PRO A 358 -50.20 -33.23 8.61
CA PRO A 358 -50.17 -33.46 10.06
C PRO A 358 -50.23 -34.94 10.46
N GLU A 359 -50.76 -35.83 9.60
CA GLU A 359 -50.73 -37.29 9.81
C GLU A 359 -49.37 -37.93 9.50
N GLN A 360 -48.48 -37.22 8.80
CA GLN A 360 -47.11 -37.63 8.49
C GLN A 360 -46.07 -36.80 9.25
N ALA A 361 -46.50 -36.00 10.24
CA ALA A 361 -45.62 -35.16 11.04
C ALA A 361 -44.51 -36.03 11.65
N LEU A 362 -43.32 -35.95 11.05
CA LEU A 362 -42.16 -36.67 11.52
C LEU A 362 -41.81 -36.13 12.92
N ALA A 363 -41.64 -37.04 13.86
CA ALA A 363 -41.02 -36.73 15.13
C ALA A 363 -39.62 -36.16 14.85
N VAL A 364 -39.36 -34.91 15.26
CA VAL A 364 -38.03 -34.30 15.13
C VAL A 364 -37.30 -34.52 16.43
N ASP A 365 -36.26 -35.34 16.39
CA ASP A 365 -35.37 -35.50 17.53
C ASP A 365 -34.41 -34.29 17.59
N ALA A 366 -34.52 -33.49 18.65
CA ALA A 366 -33.67 -32.33 18.89
C ALA A 366 -32.18 -32.67 18.89
N ARG A 367 -31.78 -33.85 19.37
CA ARG A 367 -30.38 -34.27 19.39
C ARG A 367 -29.86 -34.55 17.98
N GLN A 368 -30.67 -35.22 17.16
CA GLN A 368 -30.32 -35.48 15.76
C GLN A 368 -30.26 -34.18 14.96
N TRP A 369 -31.19 -33.27 15.22
CA TRP A 369 -31.19 -31.95 14.61
C TRP A 369 -29.91 -31.17 14.93
N LEU A 370 -29.56 -31.04 16.21
CA LEU A 370 -28.32 -30.36 16.64
C LEU A 370 -27.07 -31.05 16.08
N ALA A 371 -27.01 -32.38 16.08
CA ALA A 371 -25.90 -33.11 15.46
C ALA A 371 -25.78 -32.85 13.94
N SER A 372 -26.91 -32.73 13.25
CA SER A 372 -26.93 -32.38 11.82
C SER A 372 -26.47 -30.95 11.56
N MET A 373 -26.82 -30.01 12.45
CA MET A 373 -26.30 -28.64 12.40
C MET A 373 -24.78 -28.65 12.55
N GLU A 374 -24.25 -29.36 13.55
CA GLU A 374 -22.81 -29.44 13.81
C GLU A 374 -22.03 -30.04 12.62
N ALA A 375 -22.60 -31.05 11.95
CA ALA A 375 -22.00 -31.68 10.79
C ALA A 375 -21.82 -30.74 9.58
N THR A 376 -22.60 -29.66 9.50
CA THR A 376 -22.47 -28.65 8.43
C THR A 376 -21.34 -27.64 8.68
N TYR A 377 -20.74 -27.63 9.86
CA TYR A 377 -19.75 -26.62 10.22
C TYR A 377 -18.37 -26.89 9.60
N ALA A 378 -17.86 -25.89 8.88
CA ALA A 378 -16.55 -25.92 8.26
C ALA A 378 -15.42 -25.56 9.25
N THR A 379 -15.74 -24.79 10.31
CA THR A 379 -14.73 -24.22 11.22
C THR A 379 -14.82 -24.77 12.64
N ASP A 380 -13.68 -24.87 13.32
CA ASP A 380 -13.64 -25.27 14.74
C ASP A 380 -14.39 -24.29 15.66
N GLU A 381 -14.41 -23.01 15.32
CA GLU A 381 -15.10 -22.01 16.12
C GLU A 381 -16.62 -22.21 16.11
N GLN A 382 -17.21 -22.57 14.97
CA GLN A 382 -18.64 -22.90 14.89
C GLN A 382 -18.98 -24.08 15.80
N ARG A 383 -18.12 -25.11 15.82
CA ARG A 383 -18.27 -26.26 16.73
C ARG A 383 -18.17 -25.86 18.20
N ARG A 384 -17.18 -25.04 18.57
CA ARG A 384 -17.05 -24.53 19.96
C ARG A 384 -18.24 -23.69 20.39
N THR A 385 -18.73 -22.81 19.52
CA THR A 385 -19.90 -21.97 19.75
C THR A 385 -21.15 -22.81 19.97
N HIS A 386 -21.31 -23.88 19.18
CA HIS A 386 -22.39 -24.86 19.30
C HIS A 386 -22.37 -25.61 20.64
N HIS A 387 -21.19 -25.99 21.13
CA HIS A 387 -21.03 -26.61 22.46
C HIS A 387 -21.05 -25.62 23.64
N GLY A 388 -21.15 -24.32 23.36
CA GLY A 388 -21.18 -23.28 24.38
C GLY A 388 -19.82 -22.99 25.03
N GLU A 389 -18.73 -23.40 24.38
CA GLU A 389 -17.36 -23.10 24.81
C GLU A 389 -17.01 -21.64 24.50
N ALA A 390 -16.23 -21.00 25.37
CA ALA A 390 -15.78 -19.63 25.15
C ALA A 390 -14.83 -19.56 23.93
N ALA A 391 -14.92 -18.47 23.17
CA ALA A 391 -13.99 -18.19 22.09
C ALA A 391 -12.55 -18.15 22.64
N ALA A 392 -11.73 -19.14 22.30
CA ALA A 392 -10.30 -19.06 22.56
C ALA A 392 -9.73 -17.93 21.68
N SER A 393 -8.94 -17.02 22.27
CA SER A 393 -8.16 -16.05 21.52
C SER A 393 -7.21 -16.83 20.60
N GLN A 394 -7.58 -17.00 19.33
CA GLN A 394 -6.70 -17.65 18.37
C GLN A 394 -5.51 -16.73 18.13
N ASN A 395 -4.33 -17.18 18.55
CA ASN A 395 -3.07 -16.73 17.95
C ASN A 395 -3.21 -16.92 16.44
N SER A 396 -2.95 -15.88 15.67
CA SER A 396 -3.08 -15.79 14.21
C SER A 396 -2.18 -16.76 13.41
N GLN A 397 -1.61 -17.80 14.04
CA GLN A 397 -0.63 -18.71 13.46
C GLN A 397 -1.19 -20.09 13.07
N ASP A 398 -2.38 -20.48 13.56
CA ASP A 398 -3.03 -21.74 13.18
C ASP A 398 -4.24 -21.49 12.27
N ILE A 399 -3.98 -20.97 11.08
CA ILE A 399 -4.92 -21.08 9.96
C ILE A 399 -4.44 -22.24 9.10
N THR A 400 -5.10 -23.39 9.23
CA THR A 400 -4.92 -24.53 8.35
C THR A 400 -5.34 -24.12 6.94
N PHE A 401 -4.40 -24.01 6.03
CA PHE A 401 -4.66 -23.85 4.60
C PHE A 401 -5.45 -25.07 4.10
N PHE A 402 -6.62 -24.82 3.51
CA PHE A 402 -7.31 -25.76 2.62
C PHE A 402 -7.38 -25.19 1.22
#